data_AF-A0A8S2XCM0-F1
#
_entry.id   AF-A0A8S2XCM0-F1
#
_cell.length_a   1.000
_cell.length_b   1.000
_cell.length_c   1.000
_cell.angle_alpha   90.00
_cell.angle_beta   90.00
_cell.angle_gamma   90.00
#
_symmetry.space_group_name_H-M   'P 1'
#
loop_
_entity.id
_entity.type
_entity.pdbx_description
1 polymer ?
#
loop_
_entity_poly.entity_id
_entity_poly.type
_entity_poly.pdbx_seq_one_letter_code
_entity_poly.pdbx_strand_id
1 'polypeptide(L)'
;MFHRGSFSLAEWCEEADYMVLDDICWSDLRQQSKQLLTAPGEVHLTDKYHRKEKKNNNKPCIYLMNYEDTGTLLDDTYWIDNGVFVLL
;
A
#
# COMPACT_ATOMS: atom_id res chain seq x y z
N MET A 1 0.75 -5.01 9.74
CA MET A 1 -0.53 -4.25 9.68
C MET A 1 -1.34 -4.78 8.52
N PHE A 2 -2.67 -4.86 8.63
CA PHE A 2 -3.53 -5.44 7.60
C PHE A 2 -4.69 -4.49 7.27
N HIS A 3 -4.84 -4.12 6.00
CA HIS A 3 -5.92 -3.27 5.52
C HIS A 3 -6.72 -4.04 4.46
N ARG A 4 -8.02 -4.20 4.72
CA ARG A 4 -8.96 -4.89 3.82
C ARG A 4 -10.13 -3.99 3.49
N GLY A 5 -10.12 -3.41 2.29
CA GLY A 5 -11.16 -2.49 1.80
C GLY A 5 -11.35 -1.17 2.57
N SER A 6 -10.73 -1.00 3.74
CA SER A 6 -10.74 0.25 4.49
C SER A 6 -9.43 0.47 5.26
N PHE A 7 -8.95 1.71 5.25
CA PHE A 7 -7.78 2.16 5.98
C PHE A 7 -8.21 2.90 7.25
N SER A 8 -7.63 2.53 8.40
CA SER A 8 -7.84 3.20 9.68
C SER A 8 -6.49 3.68 10.21
N LEU A 9 -6.37 4.99 10.43
CA LEU A 9 -5.16 5.58 10.99
C LEU A 9 -4.97 5.22 12.46
N ALA A 10 -6.06 4.93 13.18
CA ALA A 10 -6.04 4.47 14.56
C ALA A 10 -5.36 3.10 14.71
N GLU A 11 -5.38 2.28 13.66
CA GLU A 11 -4.74 0.96 13.62
C GLU A 11 -3.29 1.03 13.13
N TRP A 12 -2.75 2.24 12.91
CA TRP A 12 -1.38 2.41 12.47
C TRP A 12 -0.38 1.97 13.54
N CYS A 13 0.23 0.81 13.31
CA CYS A 13 1.32 0.26 14.08
C CYS A 13 2.69 0.63 13.44
N GLU A 14 3.48 1.45 14.14
CA GLU A 14 4.82 1.82 13.71
C GLU A 14 5.80 0.64 13.74
N GLU A 15 5.67 -0.23 14.74
CA GLU A 15 6.54 -1.39 14.98
C GLU A 15 6.25 -2.60 14.07
N ALA A 16 5.28 -2.50 13.17
CA ALA A 16 4.97 -3.60 12.27
C ALA A 16 6.06 -3.78 11.20
N ASP A 17 6.56 -5.01 11.04
CA ASP A 17 7.60 -5.33 10.05
C ASP A 17 7.14 -5.11 8.60
N TYR A 18 5.83 -5.27 8.34
CA TYR A 18 5.25 -5.08 7.02
C TYR A 18 3.79 -4.62 7.09
N MET A 19 3.33 -4.04 5.98
CA MET A 19 1.94 -3.72 5.71
C MET A 19 1.37 -4.72 4.70
N VAL A 20 0.10 -5.10 4.87
CA VAL A 20 -0.64 -5.89 3.90
C VAL A 20 -1.83 -5.07 3.43
N LEU A 21 -1.97 -4.93 2.11
CA LEU A 21 -3.09 -4.31 1.44
C LEU A 21 -3.86 -5.39 0.69
N ASP A 22 -5.11 -5.58 1.06
CA ASP A 22 -6.01 -6.59 0.50
C ASP A 22 -7.28 -5.91 -0.01
N ASP A 23 -7.78 -6.39 -1.15
CA ASP A 23 -9.05 -5.94 -1.73
C ASP A 23 -9.09 -4.41 -1.98
N ILE A 24 -8.00 -3.85 -2.52
CA ILE A 24 -7.89 -2.46 -2.93
C ILE A 24 -7.57 -2.42 -4.42
N CYS A 25 -8.28 -1.60 -5.19
CA CYS A 25 -8.04 -1.45 -6.62
C CYS A 25 -6.62 -0.90 -6.90
N TRP A 26 -5.90 -1.52 -7.82
CA TRP A 26 -4.53 -1.12 -8.18
C TRP A 26 -4.43 0.33 -8.66
N SER A 27 -5.42 0.80 -9.43
CA SER A 27 -5.43 2.18 -9.94
C SER A 27 -5.46 3.21 -8.81
N ASP A 28 -6.23 2.92 -7.75
CA ASP A 28 -6.40 3.82 -6.60
C ASP A 28 -5.11 3.86 -5.77
N LEU A 29 -4.47 2.70 -5.57
CA LEU A 29 -3.18 2.62 -4.89
C LEU A 29 -2.09 3.36 -5.64
N ARG A 30 -1.97 3.15 -6.96
CA ARG A 30 -0.93 3.78 -7.78
C ARG A 30 -1.07 5.31 -7.82
N GLN A 31 -2.29 5.82 -7.94
CA GLN A 31 -2.51 7.27 -8.11
C GLN A 31 -2.53 8.04 -6.79
N GLN A 32 -3.16 7.48 -5.76
CA GLN A 32 -3.46 8.24 -4.53
C GLN A 32 -2.64 7.78 -3.32
N SER A 33 -2.15 6.54 -3.34
CA SER A 33 -1.55 5.89 -2.17
C SER A 33 -0.19 5.26 -2.44
N LYS A 34 0.55 5.73 -3.46
CA LYS A 34 1.88 5.20 -3.81
C LYS A 34 2.85 5.19 -2.62
N GLN A 35 2.75 6.20 -1.76
CA GLN A 35 3.54 6.32 -0.52
C GLN A 35 3.31 5.22 0.51
N LEU A 36 2.21 4.44 0.40
CA LEU A 36 1.96 3.27 1.23
C LEU A 36 2.63 2.01 0.65
N LEU A 37 2.70 1.93 -0.69
CA LEU A 37 3.35 0.84 -1.40
C LEU A 37 4.88 0.92 -1.32
N THR A 38 5.40 2.14 -1.33
CA THR A 38 6.83 2.38 -1.17
C THR A 38 7.14 2.61 0.31
N ALA A 39 8.39 2.39 0.72
CA ALA A 39 8.87 2.71 2.06
C ALA A 39 9.64 4.06 2.05
N PRO A 40 8.99 5.21 1.78
CA PRO A 40 9.68 6.49 1.61
C PRO A 40 10.15 7.10 2.93
N GLY A 41 9.86 6.45 4.06
CA GLY A 41 9.96 7.03 5.39
C GLY A 41 8.75 7.88 5.69
N GLU A 42 8.92 9.18 5.80
CA GLU A 42 7.87 10.05 6.32
C GLU A 42 6.69 10.19 5.35
N VAL A 43 5.48 9.90 5.84
CA VAL A 43 4.23 10.04 5.07
C VAL A 43 3.18 10.84 5.83
N HIS A 44 2.32 11.53 5.09
CA HIS A 44 1.18 12.20 5.67
C HIS A 44 -0.11 11.47 5.34
N LEU A 45 -0.77 10.96 6.37
CA LEU A 45 -1.97 10.13 6.24
C LEU A 45 -3.14 10.81 6.92
N THR A 46 -4.33 10.59 6.38
CA THR A 46 -5.60 11.03 6.95
C THR A 46 -6.61 9.93 6.65
N ASP A 47 -7.60 9.79 7.51
CA ASP A 47 -8.75 8.93 7.24
C ASP A 47 -10.04 9.72 7.41
N LYS A 48 -11.17 9.04 7.24
CA LYS A 48 -12.47 9.59 7.56
C LYS A 48 -12.51 9.73 9.08
N TYR A 49 -12.67 10.95 9.58
CA TYR A 49 -12.78 11.32 11.00
C TYR A 49 -11.49 11.63 11.76
N HIS A 50 -10.30 11.37 11.23
CA HIS A 50 -9.05 11.89 11.79
C HIS A 50 -8.49 13.06 11.01
N ARG A 51 -7.78 13.94 11.73
CA ARG A 51 -6.94 14.97 11.12
C ARG A 51 -5.79 14.32 10.35
N LYS A 52 -5.22 15.06 9.39
CA LYS A 52 -3.99 14.65 8.73
C LYS A 52 -2.86 14.54 9.76
N GLU A 53 -2.28 13.36 9.90
CA GLU A 53 -1.15 13.08 10.78
C GLU A 53 0.09 12.72 9.97
N LYS A 54 1.21 12.86 10.66
CA LYS A 54 2.53 12.50 10.16
C LYS A 54 2.89 11.13 10.73
N LYS A 55 3.21 10.17 9.86
CA LYS A 55 3.53 8.78 10.22
C LYS A 55 4.83 8.35 9.54
N ASN A 56 5.46 7.31 10.08
CA ASN A 56 6.66 6.75 9.47
C ASN A 56 6.34 5.45 8.71
N ASN A 57 6.50 5.48 7.40
CA ASN A 57 6.37 4.32 6.52
C ASN A 57 7.74 3.87 5.99
N ASN A 58 8.49 3.20 6.87
CA ASN A 58 9.75 2.52 6.54
C ASN A 58 9.57 1.01 6.29
N LYS A 59 8.34 0.53 6.27
CA LYS A 59 8.03 -0.90 6.19
C LYS A 59 7.66 -1.30 4.75
N PRO A 60 8.10 -2.48 4.28
CA PRO A 60 7.65 -3.04 3.01
C PRO A 60 6.14 -3.30 3.01
N CYS A 61 5.56 -3.27 1.81
CA CYS A 61 4.14 -3.52 1.60
C CYS A 61 3.94 -4.80 0.78
N ILE A 62 3.03 -5.65 1.24
CA ILE A 62 2.51 -6.81 0.52
C ILE A 62 1.14 -6.42 -0.02
N TYR A 63 0.97 -6.44 -1.33
CA TYR A 63 -0.31 -6.15 -1.97
C TYR A 63 -0.90 -7.44 -2.54
N LEU A 64 -2.10 -7.78 -2.08
CA LEU A 64 -2.87 -8.94 -2.54
C LEU A 64 -3.87 -8.48 -3.59
N MET A 65 -3.85 -9.12 -4.76
CA MET A 65 -4.77 -8.83 -5.86
C MET A 65 -5.22 -10.12 -6.54
N ASN A 66 -6.37 -10.05 -7.20
CA ASN A 66 -6.87 -11.15 -8.03
C ASN A 66 -6.18 -11.15 -9.40
N TYR A 67 -6.11 -12.33 -10.02
CA TYR A 67 -5.40 -12.55 -11.29
C TYR A 67 -5.92 -11.67 -12.45
N GLU A 68 -7.18 -11.25 -12.41
CA GLU A 68 -7.79 -10.42 -13.44
C GLU A 68 -7.21 -8.99 -13.50
N ASP A 69 -6.52 -8.52 -12.45
CA ASP A 69 -5.99 -7.16 -12.35
C ASP A 69 -4.49 -7.03 -12.76
N THR A 70 -3.82 -8.13 -13.11
CA THR A 70 -2.35 -8.15 -13.33
C THR A 70 -1.91 -7.38 -14.58
N GLY A 71 -2.78 -7.22 -15.59
CA GLY A 71 -2.42 -6.61 -16.88
C GLY A 71 -1.90 -5.18 -16.75
N THR A 72 -2.52 -4.35 -15.91
CA THR A 72 -2.12 -2.94 -15.75
C THR A 72 -0.88 -2.73 -14.89
N LEU A 73 -0.51 -3.75 -14.11
CA LEU A 73 0.61 -3.69 -13.19
C LEU A 73 1.91 -4.12 -13.88
N LEU A 74 1.85 -5.11 -14.78
CA LEU A 74 3.00 -5.60 -15.53
C LEU A 74 3.39 -4.70 -16.71
N ASP A 75 2.56 -3.73 -17.07
CA ASP A 75 2.89 -2.73 -18.10
C ASP A 75 3.75 -1.56 -17.57
N ASP A 76 3.97 -1.48 -16.25
CA ASP A 76 4.76 -0.42 -15.63
C ASP A 76 6.12 -0.93 -15.16
N THR A 77 7.16 -0.64 -15.94
CA THR A 77 8.55 -1.07 -15.68
C THR A 77 9.05 -0.65 -14.30
N TYR A 78 8.56 0.47 -13.76
CA TYR A 78 8.94 0.90 -12.42
C TYR A 78 8.56 -0.13 -11.35
N TRP A 79 7.36 -0.71 -11.43
CA TRP A 79 6.91 -1.67 -10.41
C TRP A 79 7.55 -3.03 -10.61
N ILE A 80 7.89 -3.40 -11.85
CA ILE A 80 8.69 -4.58 -12.15
C ILE A 80 10.07 -4.47 -11.49
N ASP A 81 10.74 -3.32 -11.63
CA ASP A 81 12.09 -3.12 -11.13
C ASP A 81 12.18 -2.99 -9.60
N ASN A 82 11.08 -2.58 -8.95
CA ASN A 82 11.05 -2.24 -7.52
C ASN A 82 10.16 -3.17 -6.68
N GLY A 83 9.58 -4.21 -7.30
CA GLY A 83 8.64 -5.14 -6.67
C GLY A 83 9.06 -6.60 -6.81
N VAL A 84 8.47 -7.45 -5.98
CA VAL A 84 8.57 -8.90 -6.13
C VAL A 84 7.17 -9.44 -6.38
N PHE A 85 6.99 -10.13 -7.50
CA PHE A 85 5.71 -10.69 -7.92
C PHE A 85 5.70 -12.19 -7.65
N VAL A 86 4.75 -12.62 -6.82
CA VAL A 86 4.50 -14.03 -6.52
C VAL A 86 3.18 -14.41 -7.16
N LEU A 87 3.24 -15.27 -8.17
CA LEU A 87 2.07 -15.84 -8.84
C LEU A 87 1.79 -17.22 -8.22
N LEU A 88 0.57 -17.44 -7.76
CA LEU A 88 0.11 -18.69 -7.14
C LEU A 88 -0.68 -19.53 -8.13
#